data_AF-K7AX87-F1
#
_entry.id   AF-K7AX87-F1
#
_cell.length_a   1.000
_cell.length_b   1.000
_cell.length_c   1.000
_cell.angle_alpha   90.00
_cell.angle_beta   90.00
_cell.angle_gamma   90.00
#
_symmetry.space_group_name_H-M   'P 1'
#
loop_
_entity.id
_entity.type
_entity.pdbx_description
1 polymer ?
#
loop_
_entity_poly.entity_id
_entity_poly.type
_entity_poly.pdbx_seq_one_letter_code
_entity_poly.pdbx_strand_id
1 'polypeptide(L)'
;MADEALFLLLHNEMVSGVYKSAEQGEVENGRCITKLENMGFRVGQGLIERFTKDTARFKDELDIMKFICKDFWTTVFKKQIDNLRTNHQYLAFTCGLIRGGLSNLGIKSIVTAEVSSMPACKFQVMIQKL
;
A
#
# COMPACT_ATOMS: atom_id res chain seq x y z
N MET A 1 -11.85 13.32 -12.04
CA MET A 1 -11.37 12.28 -11.10
C MET A 1 -10.84 11.16 -11.99
N ALA A 2 -9.57 10.77 -11.91
CA ALA A 2 -9.09 9.66 -12.75
C ALA A 2 -9.95 8.43 -12.46
N ASP A 3 -10.49 7.82 -13.51
CA ASP A 3 -11.38 6.68 -13.43
C ASP A 3 -10.73 5.54 -12.63
N GLU A 4 -11.49 4.88 -11.74
CA GLU A 4 -10.99 3.78 -10.89
C GLU A 4 -10.37 2.66 -11.74
N ALA A 5 -10.89 2.44 -12.95
CA ALA A 5 -10.33 1.49 -13.88
C ALA A 5 -8.91 1.88 -14.29
N LEU A 6 -8.55 3.17 -14.38
CA LEU A 6 -7.18 3.59 -14.72
C LEU A 6 -6.19 3.21 -13.63
N PHE A 7 -6.53 3.36 -12.35
CA PHE A 7 -5.65 2.93 -11.27
C PHE A 7 -5.52 1.41 -11.23
N LEU A 8 -6.63 0.68 -11.38
CA LEU A 8 -6.62 -0.78 -11.41
C LEU A 8 -5.87 -1.32 -12.63
N LEU A 9 -6.04 -0.74 -13.81
CA LEU A 9 -5.33 -1.11 -15.04
C LEU A 9 -3.85 -0.77 -14.93
N LEU A 10 -3.49 0.42 -14.45
CA LEU A 10 -2.09 0.80 -14.24
C LEU A 10 -1.42 -0.12 -13.22
N HIS A 11 -2.10 -0.43 -12.11
CA HIS A 11 -1.60 -1.34 -11.09
C HIS A 11 -1.45 -2.77 -11.63
N ASN A 12 -2.45 -3.27 -12.37
CA ASN A 12 -2.39 -4.56 -13.06
C ASN A 12 -1.20 -4.60 -14.02
N GLU A 13 -1.00 -3.56 -14.82
CA GLU A 13 0.06 -3.53 -15.83
C GLU A 13 1.45 -3.27 -15.26
N MET A 14 1.56 -2.53 -14.16
CA MET A 14 2.81 -2.41 -13.40
C MET A 14 3.21 -3.76 -12.79
N VAL A 15 2.28 -4.47 -12.17
CA VAL A 15 2.57 -5.79 -11.57
C VAL A 15 2.87 -6.81 -12.66
N SER A 16 2.03 -6.87 -13.70
CA SER A 16 2.22 -7.74 -14.86
C SER A 16 3.54 -7.46 -15.56
N GLY A 17 3.92 -6.19 -15.77
CA GLY A 17 5.18 -5.80 -16.41
C GLY A 17 6.43 -6.10 -15.56
N VAL A 18 6.37 -5.83 -14.24
CA VAL A 18 7.46 -6.12 -13.32
C VAL A 18 7.67 -7.63 -13.17
N TYR A 19 6.59 -8.42 -13.11
CA TYR A 19 6.68 -9.89 -13.01
C TYR A 19 6.82 -10.61 -14.36
N LYS A 20 6.47 -10.01 -15.51
CA LYS A 20 6.77 -10.55 -16.86
C LYS A 20 8.26 -10.69 -17.11
N SER A 21 9.07 -9.92 -16.38
CA SER A 21 10.53 -10.00 -16.44
C SER A 21 11.09 -11.17 -15.63
N ALA A 22 10.26 -11.89 -14.87
CA ALA A 22 10.67 -12.89 -13.89
C ALA A 22 10.26 -14.31 -14.32
N GLU A 23 10.94 -14.86 -15.33
CA GLU A 23 11.04 -16.32 -15.48
C GLU A 23 12.27 -16.89 -14.75
N GLN A 24 12.98 -16.09 -13.93
CA GLN A 24 14.31 -16.44 -13.41
C GLN A 24 14.42 -16.35 -11.86
N GLY A 25 13.87 -17.36 -11.16
CA GLY A 25 14.31 -17.74 -9.80
C GLY A 25 13.88 -16.84 -8.61
N GLU A 26 14.10 -17.35 -7.39
CA GLU A 26 13.63 -16.74 -6.13
C GLU A 26 14.23 -15.35 -5.84
N VAL A 27 15.48 -15.11 -6.25
CA VAL A 27 16.20 -13.84 -6.02
C VAL A 27 15.60 -12.71 -6.86
N GLU A 28 15.19 -12.97 -8.11
CA GLU A 28 14.53 -11.96 -8.93
C GLU A 28 13.13 -11.64 -8.43
N ASN A 29 12.40 -12.63 -7.91
CA ASN A 29 11.09 -12.43 -7.27
C ASN A 29 11.19 -11.47 -6.08
N GLY A 30 12.20 -11.63 -5.21
CA GLY A 30 12.44 -10.70 -4.11
C GLY A 30 12.74 -9.26 -4.58
N ARG A 31 13.47 -9.13 -5.69
CA ARG A 31 13.80 -7.83 -6.30
C ARG A 31 12.56 -7.15 -6.90
N CYS A 32 11.67 -7.92 -7.53
CA CYS A 32 10.39 -7.46 -8.07
C CYS A 32 9.45 -6.96 -6.96
N ILE A 33 9.34 -7.72 -5.86
CA ILE A 33 8.58 -7.32 -4.67
C ILE A 33 9.09 -5.99 -4.13
N THR A 34 10.41 -5.86 -3.97
CA THR A 34 11.02 -4.64 -3.43
C THR A 34 10.80 -3.44 -4.35
N LYS A 35 10.84 -3.62 -5.68
CA LYS A 35 10.53 -2.55 -6.64
C LYS A 35 9.08 -2.09 -6.52
N LEU A 36 8.12 -3.02 -6.47
CA LEU A 36 6.70 -2.72 -6.33
C LEU A 36 6.41 -2.01 -5.00
N GLU A 37 7.00 -2.49 -3.92
CA GLU A 37 6.88 -1.88 -2.60
C GLU A 37 7.40 -0.43 -2.61
N ASN A 38 8.59 -0.19 -3.17
CA ASN A 38 9.15 1.17 -3.22
C ASN A 38 8.32 2.12 -4.11
N MET A 39 7.73 1.63 -5.19
CA MET A 39 6.79 2.42 -6.00
C MET A 39 5.56 2.78 -5.18
N GLY A 40 4.97 1.80 -4.49
CA GLY A 40 3.86 2.01 -3.58
C GLY A 40 4.19 3.03 -2.49
N PHE A 41 5.40 2.96 -1.92
CA PHE A 41 5.88 3.90 -0.91
C PHE A 41 5.84 5.35 -1.39
N ARG A 42 6.40 5.62 -2.57
CA ARG A 42 6.39 6.99 -3.13
C ARG A 42 4.98 7.49 -3.43
N VAL A 43 4.12 6.61 -3.95
CA VAL A 43 2.71 6.95 -4.19
C VAL A 43 2.00 7.25 -2.87
N GLY A 44 2.23 6.44 -1.83
CA GLY A 44 1.64 6.63 -0.51
C GLY A 44 1.99 7.99 0.10
N GLN A 45 3.25 8.42 -0.01
CA GLN A 45 3.69 9.74 0.44
C GLN A 45 2.93 10.87 -0.28
N GLY A 46 2.95 10.87 -1.62
CA GLY A 46 2.30 11.92 -2.41
C GLY A 46 0.78 11.97 -2.21
N LEU A 47 0.14 10.82 -1.96
CA LEU A 47 -1.29 10.78 -1.62
C LEU A 47 -1.56 11.44 -0.26
N ILE A 48 -0.75 11.15 0.76
CA ILE A 48 -0.89 11.82 2.06
C ILE A 48 -0.68 13.33 1.92
N GLU A 49 0.40 13.78 1.28
CA GLU A 49 0.65 15.21 1.05
C GLU A 49 -0.56 15.93 0.45
N ARG A 50 -1.28 15.25 -0.46
CA ARG A 50 -2.49 15.78 -1.09
C ARG A 50 -3.72 15.72 -0.18
N PHE A 51 -3.96 14.60 0.51
CA PHE A 51 -5.20 14.38 1.28
C PHE A 51 -5.18 14.98 2.68
N THR A 52 -4.01 15.20 3.26
CA THR A 52 -3.89 15.77 4.61
C THR A 52 -3.51 17.24 4.61
N LYS A 53 -3.48 17.90 3.43
CA LYS A 53 -3.09 19.31 3.30
C LYS A 53 -3.96 20.25 4.15
N ASP A 54 -5.28 20.00 4.17
CA ASP A 54 -6.27 20.81 4.89
C ASP A 54 -6.83 20.08 6.13
N THR A 55 -6.23 18.95 6.50
CA THR A 55 -6.66 18.12 7.63
C THR A 55 -6.01 18.60 8.91
N ALA A 56 -6.78 18.66 10.00
CA ALA A 56 -6.23 18.94 11.33
C ALA A 56 -5.11 17.95 11.67
N ARG A 57 -4.08 18.42 12.38
CA ARG A 57 -2.97 17.54 12.80
C ARG A 57 -3.50 16.37 13.63
N PHE A 58 -3.00 15.18 13.34
CA PHE A 58 -3.29 13.98 14.13
C PHE A 58 -2.76 14.16 15.56
N LYS A 59 -3.53 13.70 16.54
CA LYS A 59 -3.20 13.87 17.97
C LYS A 59 -2.23 12.82 18.46
N ASP A 60 -2.36 11.60 17.96
CA ASP A 60 -1.56 10.44 18.37
C ASP A 60 -1.46 9.40 17.26
N GLU A 61 -0.66 8.35 17.50
CA GLU A 61 -0.46 7.23 16.56
C GLU A 61 -1.77 6.46 16.27
N LEU A 62 -2.70 6.41 17.23
CA LEU A 62 -3.97 5.70 17.08
C LEU A 62 -4.88 6.40 16.06
N ASP A 63 -4.93 7.73 16.11
CA ASP A 63 -5.67 8.55 15.14
C ASP A 63 -5.08 8.43 13.73
N ILE A 64 -3.75 8.35 13.61
CA ILE A 64 -3.09 8.07 12.34
C ILE A 64 -3.50 6.69 11.81
N MET A 65 -3.49 5.66 12.64
CA MET A 65 -3.88 4.32 12.23
C MET A 65 -5.35 4.25 11.80
N LYS A 66 -6.26 4.94 12.51
CA LYS A 66 -7.68 5.03 12.09
C LYS A 66 -7.82 5.68 10.71
N PHE A 67 -7.10 6.78 10.48
CA PHE A 67 -7.09 7.46 9.19
C PHE A 67 -6.56 6.55 8.07
N ILE A 68 -5.47 5.84 8.31
CA ILE A 68 -4.92 4.90 7.33
C ILE A 68 -5.92 3.78 7.00
N CYS A 69 -6.51 3.17 8.03
CA CYS A 69 -7.41 2.03 7.86
C CYS A 69 -8.78 2.40 7.29
N LYS A 70 -9.21 3.67 7.41
CA LYS A 70 -10.53 4.13 6.92
C LYS A 70 -10.38 5.07 5.75
N ASP A 71 -9.95 6.30 5.99
CA ASP A 71 -9.98 7.39 5.01
C ASP A 71 -8.99 7.15 3.87
N PHE A 72 -7.74 6.86 4.19
CA PHE A 72 -6.71 6.59 3.17
C PHE A 72 -7.06 5.35 2.35
N TRP A 73 -7.41 4.25 3.03
CA TRP A 73 -7.79 3.00 2.38
C TRP A 73 -8.99 3.17 1.46
N THR A 74 -10.07 3.77 1.95
CA THR A 74 -11.28 4.02 1.15
C THR A 74 -10.99 4.99 0.01
N THR A 75 -10.06 5.91 0.18
CA THR A 75 -9.68 6.83 -0.90
C THR A 75 -8.98 6.12 -2.04
N VAL A 76 -8.05 5.21 -1.73
CA VAL A 76 -7.27 4.45 -2.71
C VAL A 76 -8.09 3.33 -3.36
N PHE A 77 -8.82 2.56 -2.55
CA PHE A 77 -9.46 1.32 -3.01
C PHE A 77 -10.98 1.42 -3.16
N LYS A 78 -11.59 2.55 -2.76
CA LYS A 78 -13.06 2.77 -2.78
C LYS A 78 -13.87 1.67 -2.08
N LYS A 79 -13.21 0.94 -1.18
CA LYS A 79 -13.74 -0.20 -0.43
C LYS A 79 -13.33 -0.08 1.02
N GLN A 80 -14.07 -0.74 1.91
CA GLN A 80 -13.66 -0.90 3.29
C GLN A 80 -12.49 -1.90 3.41
N ILE A 81 -11.73 -1.81 4.50
CA ILE A 81 -10.48 -2.57 4.72
C ILE A 81 -10.66 -4.08 4.71
N ASP A 82 -11.82 -4.55 5.14
CA ASP A 82 -12.26 -5.95 5.16
C ASP A 82 -12.53 -6.53 3.76
N ASN A 83 -12.65 -5.70 2.73
CA ASN A 83 -13.14 -6.09 1.41
C ASN A 83 -12.08 -6.08 0.30
N LEU A 84 -10.79 -5.90 0.61
CA LEU A 84 -9.76 -5.95 -0.41
C LEU A 84 -9.47 -7.39 -0.84
N ARG A 85 -9.59 -7.61 -2.15
CA ARG A 85 -9.38 -8.89 -2.83
C ARG A 85 -8.26 -8.72 -3.84
N THR A 86 -7.15 -9.43 -3.69
CA THR A 86 -6.02 -9.31 -4.63
C THR A 86 -5.04 -10.48 -4.55
N ASN A 87 -4.24 -10.69 -5.61
CA ASN A 87 -3.19 -11.73 -5.64
C ASN A 87 -1.94 -11.31 -4.84
N HIS A 88 -1.12 -12.28 -4.43
CA HIS A 88 0.11 -12.07 -3.65
C HIS A 88 1.03 -10.97 -4.21
N GLN A 89 1.14 -10.88 -5.54
CA GLN A 89 2.01 -9.93 -6.24
C GLN A 89 1.59 -8.46 -6.05
N TYR A 90 0.28 -8.22 -5.86
CA TYR A 90 -0.29 -6.89 -5.65
C TYR A 90 -0.19 -6.40 -4.20
N LEU A 91 0.08 -7.33 -3.28
CA LEU A 91 0.23 -6.99 -1.87
C LEU A 91 1.47 -6.13 -1.62
N ALA A 92 2.55 -6.37 -2.35
CA ALA A 92 3.81 -5.63 -2.21
C ALA A 92 3.62 -4.11 -2.45
N PHE A 93 2.91 -3.74 -3.52
CA PHE A 93 2.61 -2.34 -3.81
C PHE A 93 1.72 -1.72 -2.72
N THR A 94 0.73 -2.47 -2.23
CA THR A 94 -0.17 -2.01 -1.16
C THR A 94 0.56 -1.83 0.17
N CYS A 95 1.50 -2.72 0.52
CA CYS A 95 2.39 -2.53 1.67
C CYS A 95 3.18 -1.23 1.56
N GLY A 96 3.71 -0.97 0.37
CA GLY A 96 4.38 0.29 0.03
C GLY A 96 3.49 1.49 0.28
N LEU A 97 2.27 1.49 -0.26
CA LEU A 97 1.29 2.58 -0.07
C LEU A 97 1.07 2.92 1.40
N ILE A 98 0.81 1.90 2.23
CA ILE A 98 0.61 2.07 3.67
C ILE A 98 1.88 2.63 4.33
N ARG A 99 3.04 2.02 4.05
CA ARG A 99 4.33 2.44 4.65
C ARG A 99 4.70 3.86 4.26
N GLY A 100 4.50 4.23 3.01
CA GLY A 100 4.73 5.57 2.48
C GLY A 100 3.82 6.60 3.13
N GLY A 101 2.54 6.26 3.27
CA GLY A 101 1.59 7.12 3.93
C GLY A 101 1.96 7.36 5.39
N LEU A 102 2.23 6.29 6.15
CA LEU A 102 2.69 6.38 7.54
C LEU A 102 3.98 7.18 7.68
N SER A 103 4.95 6.97 6.79
CA SER A 103 6.21 7.72 6.79
C SER A 103 6.00 9.22 6.59
N ASN A 104 5.04 9.61 5.74
CA ASN A 104 4.72 11.03 5.53
C ASN A 104 4.00 11.66 6.73
N LEU A 105 3.35 10.83 7.56
CA LEU A 105 2.75 11.22 8.84
C LEU A 105 3.75 11.14 10.01
N GLY A 106 5.03 10.87 9.74
CA GLY A 106 6.09 10.81 10.74
C GLY A 106 6.26 9.46 11.43
N ILE A 107 5.54 8.42 11.01
CA ILE A 107 5.64 7.07 11.58
C ILE A 107 6.54 6.20 10.70
N LYS A 108 7.68 5.76 11.25
CA LYS A 108 8.49 4.71 10.62
C LYS A 108 7.87 3.35 10.92
N SER A 109 7.62 2.56 9.89
CA SER A 109 6.98 1.25 10.04
C SER A 109 7.51 0.23 9.03
N ILE A 110 7.39 -1.05 9.38
CA ILE A 110 7.49 -2.18 8.47
C ILE A 110 6.06 -2.66 8.19
N VAL A 111 5.71 -2.85 6.92
CA VAL A 111 4.40 -3.36 6.52
C VAL A 111 4.59 -4.66 5.75
N THR A 112 4.01 -5.72 6.27
CA THR A 112 3.97 -7.04 5.61
C THR A 112 2.53 -7.41 5.30
N ALA A 113 2.34 -8.31 4.35
CA ALA A 113 1.02 -8.79 3.98
C ALA A 113 1.03 -10.28 3.69
N GLU A 114 -0.05 -10.94 4.09
CA GLU A 114 -0.29 -12.36 3.85
C GLU A 114 -1.71 -12.58 3.33
N VAL A 115 -1.88 -13.56 2.45
CA VAL A 115 -3.22 -14.01 2.06
C VAL A 115 -3.69 -14.97 3.14
N SER A 116 -4.64 -14.56 3.98
CA SER A 116 -5.13 -15.40 5.07
C SER A 116 -6.01 -16.53 4.55
N SER A 117 -6.90 -16.21 3.61
CA SER A 117 -7.77 -17.18 2.93
C SER A 117 -8.28 -16.51 1.67
N MET A 118 -7.95 -17.06 0.50
CA MET A 118 -8.34 -16.41 -0.76
C MET A 118 -9.87 -16.17 -0.79
N PRO A 119 -10.35 -14.92 -1.01
CA PRO A 119 -9.62 -13.74 -1.47
C PRO A 119 -9.18 -12.71 -0.40
N ALA A 120 -9.35 -13.00 0.89
CA ALA A 120 -8.99 -12.12 2.00
C ALA A 120 -7.48 -12.07 2.28
N CYS A 121 -6.98 -10.85 2.51
CA CYS A 121 -5.58 -10.57 2.83
C CYS A 121 -5.48 -9.79 4.14
N LYS A 122 -4.41 -10.00 4.90
CA LYS A 122 -4.10 -9.25 6.12
C LYS A 122 -2.82 -8.46 5.93
N PHE A 123 -2.87 -7.19 6.33
CA PHE A 123 -1.70 -6.31 6.37
C PHE A 123 -1.30 -6.12 7.82
N GLN A 124 -0.05 -6.44 8.14
CA GLN A 124 0.52 -6.24 9.47
C GLN A 124 1.44 -5.02 9.42
N VAL A 125 1.12 -4.02 10.24
CA VAL A 125 1.91 -2.80 10.40
C VAL A 125 2.68 -2.88 11.72
N MET A 126 4.00 -2.90 11.64
CA MET A 126 4.88 -2.85 12.79
C MET A 126 5.54 -1.47 12.88
N ILE A 127 5.15 -0.68 13.88
CA ILE A 127 5.74 0.64 14.12
C ILE A 127 7.13 0.47 14.74
N GLN A 128 8.12 1.16 14.18
CA GLN A 128 9.48 1.21 14.71
C GLN A 128 9.58 2.35 15.73
N LYS A 129 9.72 2.00 17.01
CA LYS A 129 10.04 2.96 18.07
C LYS A 129 11.53 3.26 18.03
N LEU A 130 11.87 4.56 18.01
CA LEU A 130 13.25 5.05 18.18
C LEU A 130 13.70 4.91 19.63
#